data_AF-A0A2D7FZ27-F1
#
_entry.id   AF-A0A2D7FZ27-F1
#
_cell.length_a   1.000
_cell.length_b   1.000
_cell.length_c   1.000
_cell.angle_alpha   90.00
_cell.angle_beta   90.00
_cell.angle_gamma   90.00
#
_symmetry.space_group_name_H-M   'P 1'
#
loop_
_entity.id
_entity.type
_entity.pdbx_description
1 polymer ?
#
loop_
_entity_poly.entity_id
_entity_poly.type
_entity_poly.pdbx_seq_one_letter_code
_entity_poly.pdbx_strand_id
1 'polypeptide(L)'
;MAPPRAVFLDFPLGHTAGRPHALTEQVEILESALTYFEQSVTPGEIQALPFYWAENDDWKASVMQVPTSAAEQAEADFRLERFDTPQYQTESDARVANPICPSCVFLSEPDEGVAP
;
A
#
# COMPACT_ATOMS: atom_id res chain seq x y z
N MET A 1 -17.73 -12.84 -0.83
CA MET A 1 -17.41 -11.40 -0.87
C MET A 1 -17.23 -11.04 -2.33
N ALA A 2 -17.98 -10.07 -2.85
CA ALA A 2 -17.73 -9.60 -4.21
C ALA A 2 -16.59 -8.57 -4.18
N PRO A 3 -15.63 -8.63 -5.12
CA PRO A 3 -14.44 -7.80 -5.10
C PRO A 3 -14.74 -6.30 -5.32
N PRO A 4 -13.79 -5.41 -4.98
CA PRO A 4 -13.98 -3.97 -5.14
C PRO A 4 -14.18 -3.57 -6.60
N ARG A 5 -15.00 -2.54 -6.82
CA ARG A 5 -15.07 -1.78 -8.08
C ARG A 5 -13.95 -0.74 -8.06
N ALA A 6 -13.23 -0.57 -9.16
CA ALA A 6 -12.11 0.36 -9.20
C ALA A 6 -11.90 0.95 -10.59
N VAL A 7 -11.24 2.11 -10.62
CA VAL A 7 -10.52 2.56 -11.81
C VAL A 7 -9.04 2.23 -11.65
N PHE A 8 -8.35 1.98 -12.76
CA PHE A 8 -6.94 1.61 -12.78
C PHE A 8 -6.12 2.61 -13.60
N LEU A 9 -4.94 2.94 -13.07
CA LEU A 9 -3.89 3.73 -13.72
C LEU A 9 -2.60 2.93 -13.71
N ASP A 10 -1.96 2.82 -14.87
CA ASP A 10 -0.68 2.14 -15.02
C ASP A 10 0.50 3.10 -14.77
N PHE A 11 0.50 3.70 -13.57
CA PHE A 11 1.46 4.71 -13.14
C PHE A 11 2.38 4.12 -12.05
N PRO A 12 3.58 4.70 -11.83
CA PRO A 12 4.45 4.26 -10.74
C PRO A 12 3.77 4.42 -9.38
N LEU A 13 4.22 3.60 -8.42
CA LEU A 13 3.69 3.61 -7.06
C LEU A 13 3.76 5.02 -6.45
N GLY A 14 2.65 5.48 -5.87
CA GLY A 14 2.53 6.82 -5.28
C GLY A 14 1.93 7.89 -6.20
N HIS A 15 1.64 7.56 -7.47
CA HIS A 15 1.08 8.50 -8.45
C HIS A 15 -0.37 8.16 -8.86
N THR A 16 -1.18 7.65 -7.94
CA THR A 16 -2.57 7.22 -8.21
C THR A 16 -3.54 8.34 -8.58
N ALA A 17 -3.14 9.61 -8.41
CA ALA A 17 -3.94 10.77 -8.76
C ALA A 17 -3.39 11.53 -9.98
N GLY A 18 -2.39 11.01 -10.68
CA GLY A 18 -1.77 11.65 -11.84
C GLY A 18 -0.29 12.01 -11.66
N ARG A 19 0.32 12.55 -12.73
CA ARG A 19 1.73 12.98 -12.73
C ARG A 19 1.94 14.23 -11.87
N PRO A 20 3.14 14.39 -11.27
CA PRO A 20 3.49 15.63 -10.58
C PRO A 20 3.30 16.85 -11.48
N HIS A 21 2.72 17.91 -10.94
CA HIS A 21 2.51 19.20 -11.62
C HIS A 21 1.61 19.17 -12.87
N ALA A 22 0.90 18.07 -13.14
CA ALA A 22 -0.02 17.92 -14.26
C ALA A 22 -1.48 18.14 -13.83
N LEU A 23 -1.83 19.34 -13.34
CA LEU A 23 -3.13 19.61 -12.71
C LEU A 23 -4.33 19.17 -13.58
N THR A 24 -4.32 19.46 -14.88
CA THR A 24 -5.40 19.08 -15.79
C THR A 24 -5.62 17.56 -15.82
N GLU A 25 -4.54 16.78 -15.94
CA GLU A 25 -4.60 15.31 -15.91
C GLU A 25 -5.09 14.81 -14.54
N GLN A 26 -4.61 15.41 -13.45
CA GLN A 26 -5.01 15.02 -12.10
C GLN A 26 -6.51 15.22 -11.86
N VAL A 27 -7.06 16.34 -12.34
CA VAL A 27 -8.49 16.62 -12.29
C VAL A 27 -9.27 15.63 -13.14
N GLU A 28 -8.83 15.37 -14.37
CA GLU A 28 -9.51 14.45 -15.30
C GLU A 28 -9.55 13.00 -14.76
N ILE A 29 -8.46 12.55 -14.12
CA ILE A 29 -8.39 11.25 -13.44
C ILE A 29 -9.42 11.18 -12.30
N LEU A 30 -9.49 12.22 -11.47
CA LEU A 30 -10.41 12.26 -10.34
C LEU A 30 -11.86 12.28 -10.81
N GLU A 31 -12.18 13.10 -11.80
CA GLU A 31 -13.50 13.16 -12.43
C GLU A 31 -13.91 11.82 -13.05
N SER A 32 -12.98 11.14 -13.72
CA SER A 32 -13.19 9.80 -14.28
C SER A 32 -13.52 8.77 -13.20
N ALA A 33 -12.78 8.79 -12.09
CA ALA A 33 -13.01 7.90 -10.96
C ALA A 33 -14.39 8.12 -10.31
N LEU A 34 -14.78 9.38 -10.09
CA LEU A 34 -16.08 9.74 -9.52
C LEU A 34 -17.23 9.39 -10.46
N THR A 35 -17.07 9.67 -11.75
CA THR A 35 -18.05 9.29 -12.78
C THR A 35 -18.25 7.78 -12.83
N TYR A 36 -17.15 7.01 -12.82
CA TYR A 36 -17.22 5.55 -12.78
C TYR A 36 -17.90 5.03 -11.51
N PHE A 37 -17.66 5.65 -10.36
CA PHE A 37 -18.32 5.29 -9.10
C PHE A 37 -19.85 5.45 -9.19
N GLU A 38 -20.33 6.52 -9.83
CA GLU A 38 -21.77 6.77 -10.03
C GLU A 38 -22.41 5.79 -11.03
N GLN A 39 -21.68 5.37 -12.06
CA GLN A 39 -22.22 4.58 -13.17
C GLN A 39 -22.08 3.07 -13.00
N SER A 40 -21.01 2.61 -12.35
CA SER A 40 -20.72 1.19 -12.20
C SER A 40 -21.74 0.51 -11.30
N VAL A 41 -22.29 -0.61 -11.74
CA VAL A 41 -23.25 -1.42 -10.95
C VAL A 41 -22.78 -2.86 -10.76
N THR A 42 -21.77 -3.28 -11.51
CA THR A 42 -21.27 -4.65 -11.51
C THR A 42 -20.17 -4.79 -10.45
N PRO A 43 -20.34 -5.68 -9.46
CA PRO A 43 -19.27 -5.95 -8.50
C PRO A 43 -18.01 -6.51 -9.18
N GLY A 44 -16.83 -6.09 -8.74
CA GLY A 44 -15.55 -6.57 -9.28
C GLY A 44 -15.13 -5.97 -10.62
N GLU A 45 -15.88 -5.01 -11.15
CA GLU A 45 -15.52 -4.32 -12.38
C GLU A 45 -14.31 -3.39 -12.14
N ILE A 46 -13.35 -3.42 -13.06
CA ILE A 46 -12.16 -2.56 -13.05
C ILE A 46 -12.07 -1.85 -14.40
N GLN A 47 -12.15 -0.52 -14.40
CA GLN A 47 -12.00 0.29 -15.60
C GLN A 47 -10.58 0.86 -15.68
N ALA A 48 -9.80 0.45 -16.69
CA ALA A 48 -8.53 1.10 -16.99
C ALA A 48 -8.77 2.47 -17.63
N LEU A 49 -8.12 3.51 -17.09
CA LEU A 49 -8.17 4.85 -17.64
C LEU A 49 -7.09 5.04 -18.74
N PRO A 50 -7.35 5.86 -19.78
CA PRO A 50 -6.48 5.97 -20.95
C PRO A 50 -5.29 6.94 -20.75
N PHE A 51 -4.68 6.94 -19.56
CA PHE A 51 -3.53 7.81 -19.25
C PHE A 51 -2.22 7.02 -19.32
N TYR A 52 -1.15 7.68 -19.78
CA TYR A 52 0.19 7.12 -19.89
C TYR A 52 1.18 7.94 -19.07
N TRP A 53 2.04 7.24 -18.30
CA TRP A 53 3.04 7.89 -17.47
C TRP A 53 4.10 8.63 -18.29
N ALA A 54 4.60 7.97 -19.34
CA ALA A 54 5.61 8.48 -20.24
C ALA A 54 5.30 8.05 -21.69
N GLU A 55 6.11 8.51 -22.64
CA GLU A 55 5.98 8.12 -24.06
C GLU A 55 6.17 6.61 -24.26
N ASN A 56 6.89 5.95 -23.36
CA ASN A 56 7.15 4.52 -23.38
C ASN A 56 7.15 3.92 -21.96
N ASP A 57 7.29 2.60 -21.89
CA ASP A 57 7.25 1.82 -20.65
C ASP A 57 8.64 1.55 -20.05
N ASP A 58 9.70 2.24 -20.50
CA ASP A 58 11.07 2.00 -20.04
C ASP A 58 11.22 2.22 -18.53
N TRP A 59 10.40 3.10 -17.95
CA TRP A 59 10.34 3.34 -16.51
C TRP A 59 9.95 2.08 -15.71
N LYS A 60 9.19 1.14 -16.29
CA LYS A 60 8.81 -0.10 -15.62
C LYS A 60 10.03 -0.97 -15.35
N ALA A 61 11.04 -0.92 -16.22
CA ALA A 61 12.28 -1.69 -16.05
C ALA A 61 13.11 -1.23 -14.83
N SER A 62 12.95 0.02 -14.36
CA SER A 62 13.65 0.49 -13.17
C SER A 62 12.92 0.15 -11.87
N VAL A 63 11.60 -0.04 -11.89
CA VAL A 63 10.79 -0.29 -10.68
C VAL A 63 10.27 -1.73 -10.54
N MET A 64 10.17 -2.48 -11.64
CA MET A 64 9.71 -3.88 -11.66
C MET A 64 10.89 -4.87 -11.76
N GLN A 65 12.06 -4.48 -11.25
CA GLN A 65 13.23 -5.35 -11.28
C GLN A 65 12.96 -6.60 -10.44
N VAL A 66 12.99 -7.75 -11.11
CA VAL A 66 12.97 -9.06 -10.43
C VAL A 66 14.42 -9.46 -10.22
N PRO A 67 14.93 -9.45 -8.96
CA PRO A 67 16.29 -9.89 -8.69
C PRO A 67 16.46 -11.35 -9.11
N THR A 68 17.56 -11.65 -9.79
CA THR A 68 17.84 -13.01 -10.31
C THR A 68 18.74 -13.82 -9.39
N SER A 69 19.27 -13.18 -8.34
CA SER A 69 20.10 -13.79 -7.32
C SER A 69 19.81 -13.24 -5.93
N ALA A 70 20.20 -13.97 -4.89
CA ALA A 70 20.08 -13.52 -3.50
C ALA A 70 20.90 -12.24 -3.22
N ALA A 71 22.03 -12.05 -3.92
CA ALA A 71 22.86 -10.85 -3.79
C ALA A 71 22.15 -9.62 -4.38
N GLU A 72 21.54 -9.74 -5.56
CA GLU A 72 20.73 -8.66 -6.16
C GLU A 72 19.47 -8.38 -5.34
N GLN A 73 18.85 -9.42 -4.76
CA GLN A 73 17.70 -9.28 -3.88
C GLN A 73 18.05 -8.44 -2.64
N ALA A 74 19.21 -8.70 -2.02
CA ALA A 74 19.66 -7.94 -0.86
C ALA A 74 19.95 -6.46 -1.19
N GLU A 75 20.45 -6.16 -2.39
CA GLU A 75 20.69 -4.78 -2.85
C GLU A 75 19.38 -4.05 -3.19
N ALA A 76 18.40 -4.77 -3.74
CA ALA A 76 17.09 -4.21 -4.12
C ALA A 76 16.11 -4.08 -2.93
N ASP A 77 16.33 -4.83 -1.85
CA ASP A 77 15.48 -4.84 -0.68
C ASP A 77 15.84 -3.72 0.29
N PHE A 78 15.28 -2.53 0.05
CA PHE A 78 15.41 -1.38 0.94
C PHE A 78 14.66 -1.52 2.28
N ARG A 79 13.97 -2.64 2.53
CA ARG A 79 13.28 -2.85 3.80
C ARG A 79 14.33 -3.07 4.88
N LEU A 80 14.12 -2.42 6.02
CA LEU A 80 14.95 -2.66 7.19
C LEU A 80 14.72 -4.08 7.73
N GLU A 81 15.75 -4.64 8.35
CA GLU A 81 15.62 -5.90 9.10
C GLU A 81 14.51 -5.78 10.14
N ARG A 82 13.78 -6.88 10.33
CA ARG A 82 12.83 -6.97 11.43
C ARG A 82 13.63 -7.14 12.71
N PHE A 83 13.51 -6.17 13.60
CA PHE A 83 14.08 -6.26 14.94
C PHE A 83 13.07 -6.88 15.90
N ASP A 84 13.56 -7.68 16.85
CA ASP A 84 12.74 -8.20 17.95
C ASP A 84 12.34 -7.10 18.94
N THR A 85 13.07 -5.97 18.92
CA THR A 85 12.74 -4.76 19.67
C THR A 85 11.65 -3.97 18.94
N PRO A 86 10.49 -3.69 19.58
CA PRO A 86 9.45 -2.85 19.00
C PRO A 86 9.99 -1.48 18.57
N GLN A 87 9.66 -1.07 17.34
CA GLN A 87 10.00 0.25 16.80
C GLN A 87 8.80 1.18 16.94
N TYR A 88 8.98 2.29 17.65
CA TYR A 88 7.92 3.27 17.92
C TYR A 88 8.14 4.55 17.10
N GLN A 89 7.05 5.22 16.71
CA GLN A 89 7.15 6.50 15.99
C GLN A 89 7.75 7.59 16.88
N THR A 90 7.42 7.59 18.18
CA THR A 90 7.97 8.50 19.19
C THR A 90 8.28 7.81 20.51
N GLU A 91 9.07 8.45 21.38
CA GLU A 91 9.28 7.99 22.76
C GLU A 91 8.00 8.00 23.61
N SER A 92 7.03 8.85 23.27
CA SER A 92 5.74 8.87 23.96
C SER A 92 4.98 7.57 23.69
N ASP A 93 5.00 7.11 22.44
CA ASP A 93 4.35 5.85 22.05
C ASP A 93 5.00 4.67 22.76
N ALA A 94 6.33 4.67 22.88
CA ALA A 94 7.08 3.66 23.63
C ALA A 94 6.66 3.61 25.10
N ARG A 95 6.42 4.76 25.73
CA ARG A 95 5.96 4.85 27.13
C ARG A 95 4.54 4.33 27.32
N VAL A 96 3.64 4.60 26.38
CA VAL A 96 2.25 4.11 26.44
C VAL A 96 2.19 2.61 26.19
N ALA A 97 2.98 2.10 25.26
CA ALA A 97 3.05 0.67 24.95
C ALA A 97 3.85 -0.16 25.98
N ASN A 98 4.33 0.47 27.06
CA ASN A 98 5.08 -0.20 28.11
C ASN A 98 4.21 -1.30 28.76
N PRO A 99 4.72 -2.52 28.97
CA PRO A 99 3.99 -3.58 29.68
C PRO A 99 3.49 -3.15 31.07
N ILE A 100 4.20 -2.22 31.71
CA ILE A 100 3.81 -1.58 32.96
C ILE A 100 3.06 -0.27 32.63
N CYS A 101 2.02 -0.39 31.83
CA CYS A 101 1.15 0.73 31.48
C CYS A 101 -0.08 0.72 32.41
N PRO A 102 -0.25 1.71 33.30
CA PRO A 102 -1.34 1.72 34.30
C PRO A 102 -2.75 1.77 33.68
N SER A 103 -2.86 2.29 32.46
CA SER A 103 -4.12 2.45 31.72
C SER A 103 -4.34 1.40 30.64
N CYS A 104 -3.38 0.49 30.41
CA CYS A 104 -3.48 -0.48 29.33
C CYS A 104 -4.26 -1.70 29.80
N VAL A 105 -5.28 -2.06 29.02
CA VAL A 105 -6.01 -3.33 29.18
C VAL A 105 -5.37 -4.32 28.21
N PHE A 106 -4.46 -5.14 28.72
CA PHE A 106 -3.99 -6.30 27.97
C PHE A 106 -5.09 -7.35 27.99
N LEU A 107 -5.54 -7.77 26.81
CA LEU A 107 -6.43 -8.93 26.72
C LEU A 107 -5.61 -10.13 27.21
N SER A 108 -6.06 -10.76 28.30
CA SER A 108 -5.48 -12.02 28.77
C SER A 108 -5.47 -13.00 27.60
N GLU A 109 -4.33 -13.66 27.37
CA GLU A 109 -4.29 -14.76 26.41
C GLU A 109 -5.33 -15.81 26.84
N PRO A 110 -6.12 -16.36 25.90
CA PRO A 110 -7.00 -17.47 26.24
C PRO A 110 -6.13 -18.58 26.81
N ASP A 111 -6.54 -19.13 27.98
CA ASP A 111 -5.93 -20.30 28.61
C ASP A 111 -5.43 -21.25 27.51
N GLU A 112 -4.12 -21.46 27.43
CA GLU A 112 -3.56 -22.60 26.71
C GLU A 112 -4.16 -23.83 27.38
N GLY A 113 -5.29 -24.27 26.81
CA GLY A 113 -5.99 -25.45 27.23
C GLY A 113 -4.99 -26.59 27.24
N VAL A 114 -4.68 -27.02 28.46
CA VAL A 114 -4.20 -28.35 28.78
C VAL A 114 -5.00 -29.33 27.93
N ALA A 115 -4.41 -29.82 26.85
CA ALA A 115 -4.91 -31.01 26.17
C ALA A 115 -4.40 -32.24 26.96
N PRO A 116 -5.24 -33.26 27.16
CA PRO A 116 -4.90 -34.47 27.90
C PRO A 116 -3.78 -35.30 27.25
#